data_AF-A0A2T9Z723-F1
#
_entry.id   AF-A0A2T9Z723-F1
#
_cell.length_a   1.000
_cell.length_b   1.000
_cell.length_c   1.000
_cell.angle_alpha   90.00
_cell.angle_beta   90.00
_cell.angle_gamma   90.00
#
_symmetry.space_group_name_H-M   'P 1'
#
loop_
_entity.id
_entity.type
_entity.pdbx_description
1 polymer ?
#
loop_
_entity_poly.entity_id
_entity_poly.type
_entity_poly.pdbx_seq_one_letter_code
_entity_poly.pdbx_strand_id
1 'polypeptide(L)'
;MDTIFGKGMTVEDIWSNEKIKKESILPGVVWGIGSYYFANVFGKRILKLPPRINTFSSIATMVVSGILYRKVYYDGMIKKRDQLLIERTRGELELLKK
;
A
#
# COMPACT_ATOMS: atom_id res chain seq x y z
N MET A 1 -19.27 31.76 2.06
CA MET A 1 -18.03 31.91 2.85
C MET A 1 -17.16 30.71 2.55
N ASP A 2 -16.38 30.84 1.47
CA ASP A 2 -15.36 29.89 1.08
C ASP A 2 -14.18 30.03 2.03
N THR A 3 -14.09 29.10 2.98
CA THR A 3 -12.94 29.00 3.86
C THR A 3 -11.90 28.11 3.20
N ILE A 4 -10.64 28.55 3.25
CA ILE A 4 -9.46 27.92 2.64
C ILE A 4 -9.08 26.57 3.33
N PHE A 5 -9.94 26.08 4.23
CA PHE A 5 -10.00 24.70 4.76
C PHE A 5 -11.02 23.81 3.99
N GLY A 6 -11.52 24.29 2.84
CA GLY A 6 -12.66 23.78 2.06
C GLY A 6 -12.43 22.52 1.23
N LYS A 7 -11.85 21.48 1.81
CA LYS A 7 -12.19 20.11 1.42
C LYS A 7 -12.45 19.35 2.71
N GLY A 8 -13.65 19.55 3.26
CA GLY A 8 -14.12 18.71 4.34
C GLY A 8 -13.99 17.27 3.86
N MET A 9 -13.06 16.51 4.43
CA MET A 9 -13.05 15.07 4.25
C MET A 9 -14.42 14.59 4.70
N THR A 10 -15.26 14.22 3.73
CA THR A 10 -16.53 13.59 4.06
C THR A 10 -16.20 12.24 4.69
N VAL A 11 -17.12 11.68 5.49
CA VAL A 11 -16.98 10.31 6.05
C VAL A 11 -16.62 9.29 4.94
N GLU A 12 -16.97 9.62 3.69
CA GLU A 12 -16.73 8.85 2.47
C GLU A 12 -15.24 8.83 2.04
N ASP A 13 -14.42 9.81 2.44
CA ASP A 13 -12.97 9.84 2.18
C ASP A 13 -12.20 8.87 3.10
N ILE A 14 -12.78 8.50 4.25
CA ILE A 14 -12.19 7.54 5.19
C ILE A 14 -12.56 6.13 4.72
N TRP A 15 -11.66 5.51 3.96
CA TRP A 15 -11.90 4.17 3.43
C TRP A 15 -12.12 3.13 4.54
N SER A 16 -13.08 2.23 4.32
CA SER A 16 -13.31 1.09 5.19
C SER A 16 -12.16 0.09 5.13
N ASN A 17 -12.00 -0.73 6.17
CA ASN A 17 -10.97 -1.78 6.22
C ASN A 17 -11.07 -2.74 5.03
N GLU A 18 -12.29 -3.05 4.56
CA GLU A 18 -12.51 -3.89 3.39
C GLU A 18 -12.04 -3.22 2.10
N LYS A 19 -12.31 -1.92 1.94
CA LYS A 19 -11.87 -1.14 0.78
C LYS A 19 -10.35 -1.05 0.75
N ILE A 20 -9.71 -0.75 1.88
CA ILE A 20 -8.23 -0.73 2.00
C ILE A 20 -7.65 -2.12 1.70
N LYS A 21 -8.26 -3.19 2.21
CA LYS A 21 -7.82 -4.57 1.96
C LYS A 21 -7.89 -4.94 0.47
N LYS A 22 -8.96 -4.56 -0.22
CA LYS A 22 -9.11 -4.78 -1.68
C LYS A 22 -8.10 -3.94 -2.45
N GLU A 23 -7.98 -2.65 -2.11
CA GLU A 23 -7.08 -1.74 -2.80
C GLU A 23 -5.61 -2.12 -2.63
N SER A 24 -5.23 -2.74 -1.49
CA SER A 24 -3.86 -3.22 -1.27
C SER A 24 -3.42 -4.37 -2.18
N ILE A 25 -4.36 -5.09 -2.80
CA ILE A 25 -4.06 -6.28 -3.62
C ILE A 25 -3.33 -5.86 -4.90
N LEU A 26 -3.86 -4.88 -5.63
CA LEU A 26 -3.34 -4.49 -6.94
C LEU A 26 -1.90 -3.96 -6.87
N PRO A 27 -1.55 -3.03 -5.94
CA PRO A 27 -0.16 -2.59 -5.76
C PRO A 27 0.77 -3.74 -5.37
N GLY A 28 0.31 -4.67 -4.52
CA GLY A 28 1.09 -5.87 -4.15
C GLY A 28 1.37 -6.77 -5.34
N VAL A 29 0.38 -7.00 -6.22
CA VAL A 29 0.54 -7.79 -7.44
C VAL A 29 1.52 -7.10 -8.41
N VAL A 30 1.35 -5.80 -8.65
CA VAL A 30 2.24 -5.02 -9.52
C VAL A 30 3.67 -5.05 -9.02
N TRP A 31 3.87 -4.85 -7.71
CA TRP A 31 5.19 -4.93 -7.08
C TRP A 31 5.80 -6.33 -7.19
N GLY A 32 5.00 -7.37 -6.96
CA GLY A 32 5.42 -8.76 -7.14
C GLY A 32 5.92 -9.01 -8.56
N ILE A 33 5.12 -8.66 -9.57
CA ILE A 33 5.49 -8.81 -11.00
C ILE A 33 6.78 -8.03 -11.30
N GLY A 34 6.91 -6.78 -10.84
CA GLY A 34 8.15 -6.02 -11.01
C GLY A 34 9.36 -6.72 -10.39
N SER A 35 9.17 -7.31 -9.20
CA SER A 35 10.21 -8.07 -8.50
C SER A 35 10.59 -9.35 -9.25
N TYR A 36 9.65 -10.02 -9.94
CA TYR A 36 9.94 -11.16 -10.80
C TYR A 36 10.93 -10.79 -11.90
N TYR A 37 10.65 -9.70 -12.63
CA TYR A 37 11.52 -9.25 -13.72
C TYR A 37 12.91 -8.90 -13.21
N PHE A 38 12.99 -8.17 -12.10
CA PHE A 38 14.25 -7.83 -11.47
C PHE A 38 15.03 -9.09 -11.05
N ALA A 39 14.39 -10.01 -10.33
CA ALA A 39 15.01 -11.25 -9.86
C ALA A 39 15.47 -12.13 -11.03
N ASN A 40 14.70 -12.20 -12.11
CA ASN A 40 15.05 -13.00 -13.28
C ASN A 40 16.28 -12.44 -14.01
N VAL A 41 16.32 -11.12 -14.21
CA VAL A 41 17.45 -10.44 -14.83
C VAL A 41 18.69 -10.53 -13.93
N PHE A 42 18.53 -10.27 -12.63
CA PHE A 42 19.60 -10.35 -11.64
C PHE A 42 20.18 -11.77 -11.55
N GLY A 43 19.33 -12.78 -11.38
CA GLY A 43 19.76 -14.16 -11.25
C GLY A 43 20.42 -14.69 -12.53
N LYS A 44 19.98 -14.27 -13.71
CA LYS A 44 20.62 -14.63 -14.99
C LYS A 44 21.93 -13.88 -15.24
N ARG A 45 21.97 -12.56 -15.05
CA ARG A 45 23.12 -11.72 -15.43
C ARG A 45 24.21 -11.67 -14.37
N ILE A 46 23.83 -11.61 -13.10
CA ILE A 46 24.76 -11.40 -11.99
C ILE A 46 25.14 -12.73 -11.36
N LEU A 47 24.14 -13.53 -10.98
CA LEU A 47 24.38 -14.83 -10.31
C LEU A 47 24.63 -15.99 -11.27
N LYS A 48 24.39 -15.79 -12.59
CA LYS A 48 24.54 -16.81 -13.64
C LYS A 48 23.83 -18.13 -13.32
N LEU A 49 22.67 -18.05 -12.68
CA LEU A 49 21.92 -19.22 -12.23
C LEU A 49 21.42 -20.06 -13.42
N PRO A 50 21.34 -21.39 -13.27
CA PRO A 50 20.68 -22.25 -14.25
C PRO A 50 19.22 -21.81 -14.48
N PRO A 51 18.68 -21.90 -15.71
CA PRO A 51 17.35 -21.37 -16.03
C PRO A 51 16.23 -21.86 -15.10
N ARG A 52 16.24 -23.14 -14.73
CA ARG A 52 15.23 -23.72 -13.82
C ARG A 52 15.27 -23.09 -12.42
N ILE A 53 16.46 -22.95 -11.85
CA ILE A 53 16.67 -22.37 -10.52
C ILE A 53 16.35 -20.88 -10.53
N ASN A 54 16.75 -20.16 -11.57
CA ASN A 54 16.44 -18.74 -11.73
C ASN A 54 14.93 -18.49 -11.78
N THR A 55 14.20 -19.25 -12.61
CA THR A 55 12.74 -19.10 -12.73
C THR A 55 12.05 -19.41 -11.41
N PHE A 56 12.40 -20.51 -10.75
CA PHE A 56 11.81 -20.86 -9.45
C PHE A 56 12.06 -19.78 -8.40
N SER A 57 13.30 -19.30 -8.28
CA SER A 57 13.69 -18.26 -7.34
C SER A 57 13.01 -16.92 -7.65
N SER A 58 12.83 -16.60 -8.93
CA SER A 58 12.13 -15.39 -9.36
C SER A 58 10.64 -15.45 -9.04
N ILE A 59 9.98 -16.59 -9.24
CA ILE A 59 8.58 -16.82 -8.84
C ILE A 59 8.44 -16.72 -7.32
N ALA A 60 9.35 -17.34 -6.57
CA ALA A 60 9.35 -17.22 -5.10
C ALA A 60 9.49 -15.76 -4.67
N THR A 61 10.41 -15.02 -5.29
CA THR A 61 10.62 -13.59 -5.03
C THR A 61 9.37 -12.77 -5.35
N MET A 62 8.71 -13.02 -6.49
CA MET A 62 7.46 -12.38 -6.90
C MET A 62 6.37 -12.52 -5.84
N VAL A 63 6.15 -13.74 -5.36
CA VAL A 63 5.10 -14.04 -4.38
C VAL A 63 5.41 -13.40 -3.05
N VAL A 64 6.62 -13.60 -2.53
CA VAL A 64 7.02 -13.10 -1.21
C VAL A 64 7.04 -11.58 -1.19
N SER A 65 7.66 -10.94 -2.19
CA SER A 65 7.73 -9.48 -2.25
C SER A 65 6.35 -8.85 -2.45
N GLY A 66 5.48 -9.47 -3.26
CA GLY A 66 4.11 -8.99 -3.45
C GLY A 66 3.27 -9.05 -2.18
N ILE A 67 3.38 -10.16 -1.41
CA ILE A 67 2.70 -10.31 -0.11
C ILE A 67 3.24 -9.28 0.91
N LEU A 68 4.56 -9.12 0.99
CA LEU A 68 5.18 -8.16 1.91
C LEU A 68 4.78 -6.73 1.58
N TYR A 69 4.87 -6.34 0.30
CA TYR A 69 4.48 -5.00 -0.13
C TYR A 69 3.00 -4.73 0.12
N ARG A 70 2.12 -5.69 -0.19
CA ARG A 70 0.69 -5.60 0.13
C ARG A 70 0.46 -5.32 1.61
N LYS A 71 1.16 -6.03 2.51
CA LYS A 71 1.03 -5.82 3.95
C LYS A 71 1.49 -4.43 4.37
N VAL A 72 2.67 -4.00 3.92
CA VAL A 72 3.20 -2.66 4.22
C VAL A 72 2.26 -1.56 3.72
N TYR A 73 1.74 -1.71 2.50
CA TYR A 73 0.78 -0.77 1.94
C TYR A 73 -0.53 -0.73 2.74
N TYR A 74 -1.07 -1.89 3.10
CA TYR A 74 -2.25 -1.99 3.96
C TYR A 74 -2.04 -1.29 5.32
N ASP A 75 -0.95 -1.60 6.01
CA ASP A 75 -0.63 -1.03 7.32
C ASP A 75 -0.43 0.49 7.22
N GLY A 76 0.19 0.98 6.14
CA GLY A 76 0.34 2.42 5.88
C GLY A 76 -1.00 3.13 5.67
N MET A 77 -1.92 2.50 4.95
CA MET A 77 -3.26 3.05 4.71
C MET A 77 -4.13 3.05 5.97
N ILE A 78 -4.01 2.02 6.82
CA ILE A 78 -4.67 1.99 8.13
C ILE A 78 -4.14 3.11 9.03
N LYS A 79 -2.82 3.27 9.14
CA LYS A 79 -2.22 4.36 9.93
C LYS A 79 -2.69 5.73 9.45
N LYS A 80 -2.73 5.94 8.14
CA LYS A 80 -3.23 7.19 7.56
C LYS A 80 -4.70 7.40 7.92
N ARG A 81 -5.54 6.37 7.80
CA ARG A 81 -6.94 6.41 8.20
C ARG A 81 -7.12 6.82 9.66
N ASP A 82 -6.35 6.22 10.56
CA ASP A 82 -6.43 6.50 12.00
C ASP A 82 -6.00 7.95 12.31
N GLN A 83 -4.97 8.47 11.63
CA GLN A 83 -4.58 9.89 11.73
C GLN A 83 -5.71 10.82 11.30
N LEU A 84 -6.37 10.55 10.17
CA LEU A 84 -7.48 11.37 9.68
C LEU A 84 -8.69 11.33 10.63
N LEU A 85 -8.95 10.19 11.27
CA LEU A 85 -10.00 10.08 12.29
C LEU A 85 -9.68 10.95 13.52
N ILE A 86 -8.44 10.92 14.00
CA ILE A 86 -7.99 11.73 15.15
C ILE A 86 -8.06 13.22 14.84
N GLU A 87 -7.55 13.65 13.68
CA GLU A 87 -7.58 15.06 13.25
C GLU A 87 -9.00 15.59 13.16
N ARG A 88 -9.92 14.78 12.62
CA ARG A 88 -11.34 15.14 12.56
C ARG A 88 -11.96 15.31 13.95
N THR A 89 -11.76 14.35 14.86
CA THR A 89 -12.26 14.45 16.24
C THR A 89 -11.73 15.70 16.94
N ARG A 90 -10.46 16.05 16.70
CA ARG A 90 -9.86 17.28 17.25
C ARG A 90 -10.49 18.55 16.68
N GLY A 91 -10.72 18.61 15.37
CA GLY A 91 -11.38 19.74 14.71
C GLY A 91 -12.84 19.94 15.17
N GLU A 92 -13.60 18.86 15.34
CA GLU A 92 -14.97 18.92 15.87
C GLU A 92 -15.01 19.44 17.32
N LEU A 93 -14.04 19.05 18.16
CA LEU A 93 -13.90 19.54 19.53
C LEU A 93 -13.51 21.03 19.62
N GLU A 94 -12.72 21.53 18.67
CA GLU A 94 -12.35 22.95 18.62
C GLU A 94 -13.51 23.83 18.16
N LEU A 95 -14.37 23.33 17.28
CA LEU A 95 -15.60 24.01 16.87
C LEU A 95 -16.64 24.10 17.99
N LEU A 96 -16.72 23.10 18.87
CA LEU A 96 -17.61 23.10 20.04
C LEU A 96 -17.15 24.02 21.19
N LYS A 97 -15.89 24.47 21.16
CA LYS A 97 -15.32 25.40 22.16
C LYS A 97 -15.39 26.87 21.74
N LYS A 98 -15.85 27.17 20.53
CA LYS A 98 -16.09 28.52 20.01
C LYS A 98 -17.57 28.85 20.07
#